data_AF-A0AAW0W8R0-F1
#
_entry.id   AF-A0AAW0W8R0-F1
#
_cell.length_a   1.000
_cell.length_b   1.000
_cell.length_c   1.000
_cell.angle_alpha   90.00
_cell.angle_beta   90.00
_cell.angle_gamma   90.00
#
_symmetry.space_group_name_H-M   'P 1'
#
loop_
_entity.id
_entity.type
_entity.pdbx_description
1 polymer ?
#
loop_
_entity_poly.entity_id
_entity_poly.type
_entity_poly.pdbx_seq_one_letter_code
_entity_poly.pdbx_strand_id
1 'polypeptide(L)'
;VEEFDVSPDKRYILLKHDVFQNRHLSHLAKYTVLQMDSEHVESVTPFPSQEGHPELQHVAWVPGGAASLVMVYENDIYIKESPTSPVVSRLTTTGQPHVVFNGVTDYLYR
;
A
#
# COMPACT_ATOMS: atom_id res chain seq x y z
N VAL A 1 10.78 10.25 -4.33
CA VAL A 1 10.60 8.80 -4.56
C VAL A 1 11.79 8.10 -3.95
N GLU A 2 11.55 7.19 -3.01
CA GLU A 2 12.61 6.38 -2.41
C GLU A 2 12.73 5.02 -3.11
N GLU A 3 11.60 4.39 -3.42
CA GLU A 3 11.53 3.08 -4.09
C GLU A 3 10.41 3.09 -5.13
N PHE A 4 10.53 2.25 -6.16
CA PHE A 4 9.48 2.00 -7.13
C PHE A 4 9.38 0.52 -7.48
N ASP A 5 8.19 0.08 -7.89
CA ASP A 5 7.96 -1.28 -8.40
C ASP A 5 6.94 -1.26 -9.54
N VAL A 6 7.09 -2.15 -10.52
CA VAL A 6 6.28 -2.16 -11.74
C VAL A 6 5.24 -3.27 -11.67
N SER A 7 4.01 -2.98 -12.08
CA SER A 7 2.94 -3.99 -12.09
C SER A 7 3.29 -5.17 -13.00
N PRO A 8 2.76 -6.38 -12.71
CA PRO A 8 2.99 -7.55 -13.57
C PRO A 8 2.56 -7.35 -15.03
N ASP A 9 1.49 -6.58 -15.26
CA ASP A 9 1.01 -6.21 -16.61
C ASP A 9 1.77 -5.03 -17.26
N LYS A 10 2.74 -4.43 -16.54
CA LYS A 10 3.59 -3.31 -16.97
C LYS A 10 2.84 -2.02 -17.34
N ARG A 11 1.59 -1.87 -16.89
CA ARG A 11 0.80 -0.65 -17.14
C ARG A 11 0.91 0.37 -16.02
N TYR A 12 1.38 -0.04 -14.85
CA TYR A 12 1.43 0.80 -13.65
C TYR A 12 2.81 0.76 -12.99
N ILE A 13 3.18 1.90 -12.38
CA ILE A 13 4.33 2.01 -11.48
C ILE A 13 3.80 2.37 -10.09
N LEU A 14 4.15 1.57 -9.09
CA LEU A 14 3.98 1.89 -7.69
C LEU A 14 5.18 2.71 -7.23
N LEU A 15 4.93 3.87 -6.63
CA LEU A 15 5.94 4.79 -6.11
C LEU A 15 5.80 4.90 -4.59
N LYS A 16 6.89 4.65 -3.87
CA LYS A 16 7.00 4.90 -2.42
C LYS A 16 7.69 6.24 -2.19
N HIS A 17 7.07 7.12 -1.41
CA HIS A 17 7.60 8.45 -1.10
C HIS A 17 7.13 8.93 0.28
N ASP A 18 7.63 10.09 0.72
CA ASP A 18 7.33 10.69 2.03
C ASP A 18 7.48 9.68 3.17
N VAL A 19 8.60 8.95 3.17
CA VAL A 19 8.88 7.94 4.18
C VAL A 19 9.07 8.61 5.53
N PHE A 20 8.27 8.20 6.52
CA PHE A 20 8.35 8.74 7.87
C PHE A 20 9.57 8.14 8.58
N GLN A 21 10.69 8.87 8.56
CA GLN A 21 11.93 8.44 9.20
C GLN A 21 11.89 8.74 10.70
N ASN A 22 11.37 7.80 11.49
CA ASN A 22 11.62 7.74 12.93
C ASN A 22 12.31 6.43 13.31
N ARG A 23 13.24 6.47 14.27
CA ARG A 23 14.21 5.40 14.58
C ARG A 23 13.59 4.04 14.94
N HIS A 24 12.29 4.01 15.23
CA HIS A 24 11.53 2.82 15.62
C HIS A 24 10.33 2.48 14.71
N LEU A 25 9.93 3.37 13.79
CA LEU A 25 8.70 3.25 12.98
C LEU A 25 8.96 3.50 11.49
N SER A 26 10.06 2.95 10.96
CA SER A 26 10.50 3.12 9.57
C SER A 26 9.62 2.45 8.50
N HIS A 27 8.34 2.22 8.78
CA HIS A 27 7.42 1.43 7.95
C HIS A 27 6.36 2.30 7.28
N LEU A 28 6.09 3.50 7.82
CA LEU A 28 5.07 4.39 7.28
C LEU A 28 5.62 5.19 6.10
N ALA A 29 4.93 5.10 4.98
CA ALA A 29 5.23 5.87 3.77
C ALA A 29 3.95 6.15 3.01
N LYS A 30 3.98 7.17 2.16
CA LYS A 30 2.92 7.40 1.18
C LYS A 30 3.23 6.64 -0.09
N TYR A 31 2.17 6.11 -0.70
CA TYR A 31 2.27 5.35 -1.94
C TYR A 31 1.36 5.96 -2.98
N THR A 32 1.88 6.05 -4.20
CA THR A 32 1.18 6.60 -5.35
C THR A 32 1.38 5.67 -6.53
N VAL A 33 0.32 5.43 -7.30
CA VAL A 33 0.40 4.65 -8.52
C VAL A 33 0.32 5.58 -9.72
N LEU A 34 1.25 5.40 -10.65
CA LEU A 34 1.28 6.10 -11.93
C LEU A 34 0.88 5.13 -13.05
N GLN A 35 -0.05 5.54 -13.90
CA GLN A 35 -0.44 4.82 -15.10
C GLN A 35 0.41 5.30 -16.29
N MET A 36 1.03 4.35 -16.99
CA MET A 36 2.04 4.64 -18.03
C MET A 36 1.46 5.29 -19.29
N ASP A 37 0.21 5.00 -19.64
CA ASP A 37 -0.40 5.42 -20.91
C ASP A 37 -1.02 6.83 -20.87
N SER A 38 -1.38 7.30 -19.68
CA SER A 38 -2.24 8.46 -19.47
C SER A 38 -1.60 9.47 -18.52
N GLU A 39 -0.41 9.17 -17.99
CA GLU A 39 0.23 9.91 -16.89
C GLU A 39 -0.73 10.13 -15.71
N HIS A 40 -1.76 9.29 -15.58
CA HIS A 40 -2.72 9.38 -14.49
C HIS A 40 -2.06 8.94 -13.18
N VAL A 41 -2.26 9.73 -12.13
CA VAL A 41 -1.63 9.53 -10.84
C VAL A 41 -2.73 9.37 -9.78
N GLU A 42 -2.69 8.26 -9.06
CA GLU A 42 -3.67 7.94 -8.01
C GLU A 42 -2.96 7.62 -6.69
N SER A 43 -3.40 8.26 -5.61
CA SER A 43 -2.95 7.95 -4.25
C SER A 43 -3.47 6.58 -3.81
N VAL A 44 -2.59 5.73 -3.30
CA VAL A 44 -3.00 4.43 -2.73
C VAL A 44 -3.67 4.68 -1.38
N THR A 45 -4.88 4.17 -1.21
CA THR A 45 -5.66 4.30 0.02
C THR A 45 -6.54 3.07 0.27
N PRO A 46 -6.69 2.62 1.53
CA PRO A 46 -7.69 1.61 1.90
C PRO A 46 -9.12 2.15 1.82
N PHE A 47 -9.32 3.47 1.78
CA PHE A 47 -10.62 4.13 1.78
C PHE A 47 -10.78 5.04 0.54
N PRO A 48 -11.07 4.48 -0.65
CA PRO A 48 -11.15 5.27 -1.89
C PRO A 48 -12.31 6.28 -1.93
N SER A 49 -13.30 6.14 -1.05
CA SER A 49 -14.41 7.09 -0.92
C SER A 49 -14.12 8.27 0.01
N GLN A 50 -12.98 8.27 0.70
CA GLN A 50 -12.56 9.33 1.60
C GLN A 50 -11.44 10.14 0.96
N GLU A 51 -11.51 11.46 1.06
CA GLU A 51 -10.39 12.30 0.66
C GLU A 51 -9.22 12.09 1.63
N GLY A 52 -8.06 11.72 1.10
CA GLY A 52 -6.87 11.54 1.90
C GLY A 52 -5.76 10.80 1.16
N HIS A 53 -4.55 10.93 1.71
CA HIS A 53 -3.39 10.17 1.28
C HIS A 53 -2.70 9.63 2.54
N PRO A 54 -3.25 8.54 3.11
CA PRO A 54 -2.75 8.02 4.37
C PRO A 54 -1.36 7.44 4.21
N GLU A 55 -0.63 7.41 5.32
CA GLU A 55 0.62 6.68 5.42
C GLU A 55 0.30 5.19 5.59
N LEU A 56 0.93 4.35 4.78
CA LEU A 56 0.73 2.91 4.76
C LEU A 56 2.00 2.22 5.26
N GLN A 57 1.83 1.09 5.94
CA GLN A 57 2.95 0.32 6.49
C GLN A 57 3.65 -0.52 5.43
N HIS A 58 2.91 -0.93 4.41
CA HIS A 58 3.43 -1.68 3.28
C HIS A 58 2.46 -1.62 2.11
N VAL A 59 2.97 -1.61 0.88
CA VAL A 59 2.19 -1.78 -0.35
C VAL A 59 3.03 -2.56 -1.34
N ALA A 60 2.41 -3.53 -2.03
CA ALA A 60 3.06 -4.31 -3.06
C ALA A 60 2.06 -4.78 -4.13
N TRP A 61 2.57 -5.11 -5.31
CA TRP A 61 1.80 -5.81 -6.34
C TRP A 61 1.55 -7.26 -5.93
N VAL A 62 0.34 -7.77 -6.21
CA VAL A 62 -0.01 -9.17 -5.97
C VAL A 62 0.61 -10.04 -7.07
N PRO A 63 1.45 -11.05 -6.73
CA PRO A 63 2.00 -11.97 -7.72
C PRO A 63 0.89 -12.72 -8.47
N GLY A 64 0.94 -12.69 -9.80
CA GLY A 64 -0.07 -13.33 -10.65
C GLY A 64 -1.37 -12.53 -10.86
N GLY A 65 -1.56 -11.42 -10.14
CA GLY A 65 -2.56 -10.41 -10.50
C GLY A 65 -2.05 -9.52 -11.63
N ALA A 66 -2.94 -8.98 -12.47
CA ALA A 66 -2.51 -8.07 -13.55
C ALA A 66 -1.98 -6.74 -12.99
N ALA A 67 -2.78 -6.11 -12.12
CA ALA A 67 -2.48 -4.86 -11.43
C ALA A 67 -3.10 -4.81 -10.02
N SER A 68 -3.36 -5.97 -9.40
CA SER A 68 -3.93 -6.00 -8.06
C SER A 68 -2.86 -5.58 -7.03
N LEU A 69 -3.28 -4.81 -6.02
CA LEU A 69 -2.43 -4.30 -4.95
C LEU A 69 -2.84 -4.90 -3.62
N VAL A 70 -1.85 -5.23 -2.81
CA VAL A 70 -2.02 -5.48 -1.38
C VAL A 70 -1.43 -4.30 -0.61
N MET A 71 -2.08 -3.90 0.47
CA MET A 71 -1.62 -2.82 1.35
C MET A 71 -1.89 -3.16 2.81
N VAL A 72 -1.04 -2.63 3.69
CA VAL A 72 -1.19 -2.77 5.14
C VAL A 72 -1.41 -1.39 5.76
N TYR A 73 -2.54 -1.25 6.46
CA TYR A 73 -2.94 -0.05 7.16
C TYR A 73 -3.46 -0.40 8.55
N GLU A 74 -2.99 0.30 9.59
CA GLU A 74 -3.34 0.04 10.99
C GLU A 74 -3.24 -1.45 11.38
N ASN A 75 -2.17 -2.12 10.95
CA ASN A 75 -1.89 -3.53 11.15
C ASN A 75 -2.90 -4.50 10.52
N ASP A 76 -3.73 -4.05 9.59
CA ASP A 76 -4.62 -4.90 8.82
C ASP A 76 -4.32 -4.89 7.32
N ILE A 77 -4.59 -6.03 6.69
CA ILE A 77 -4.32 -6.26 5.27
C ILE A 77 -5.55 -5.91 4.47
N TYR A 78 -5.35 -5.14 3.40
CA TYR A 78 -6.35 -4.76 2.43
C TYR A 78 -5.89 -5.16 1.03
N ILE A 79 -6.83 -5.46 0.15
CA ILE A 79 -6.59 -5.79 -1.26
C ILE A 79 -7.46 -4.94 -2.17
N LYS A 80 -6.87 -4.50 -3.29
CA LYS A 80 -7.52 -3.71 -4.34
C LYS A 80 -7.22 -4.38 -5.69
N GLU A 81 -8.24 -4.74 -6.45
CA GLU A 81 -8.07 -5.51 -7.71
C GLU A 81 -7.37 -4.73 -8.85
N SER A 82 -7.41 -3.40 -8.79
CA SER A 82 -6.75 -2.50 -9.73
C SER A 82 -6.48 -1.18 -9.01
N PRO A 83 -5.43 -0.43 -9.37
CA PRO A 83 -5.19 0.89 -8.80
C PRO A 83 -6.42 1.78 -8.90
N THR A 84 -7.19 1.70 -9.99
CA THR A 84 -8.40 2.51 -10.24
C THR A 84 -9.70 1.92 -9.69
N SER A 85 -9.66 0.73 -9.08
CA SER A 85 -10.87 0.08 -8.57
C SER A 85 -11.47 0.90 -7.42
N PRO A 86 -12.78 1.22 -7.43
CA PRO A 86 -13.42 1.90 -6.30
C PRO A 86 -13.62 0.96 -5.10
N VAL A 87 -13.44 -0.35 -5.29
CA VAL A 87 -13.67 -1.37 -4.26
C VAL A 87 -12.33 -1.81 -3.68
N VAL A 88 -12.23 -1.71 -2.35
CA VAL A 88 -11.14 -2.26 -1.54
C VAL A 88 -11.75 -3.28 -0.58
N SER A 89 -11.14 -4.47 -0.49
CA SER A 89 -11.55 -5.51 0.44
C SER A 89 -10.56 -5.59 1.60
N ARG A 90 -11.07 -5.52 2.84
CA ARG A 90 -10.27 -5.74 4.05
C ARG A 90 -10.23 -7.24 4.34
N LEU A 91 -9.04 -7.81 4.45
CA LEU A 91 -8.82 -9.25 4.65
C LEU A 91 -8.69 -9.63 6.13
N THR A 92 -8.16 -8.73 6.97
CA THR A 92 -8.01 -8.95 8.41
C THR A 92 -8.68 -7.83 9.20
N THR A 93 -9.19 -8.15 10.39
CA THR A 93 -9.89 -7.19 11.28
C THR A 93 -9.36 -7.23 12.71
N THR A 94 -8.23 -7.91 12.93
CA THR A 94 -7.63 -8.14 14.24
C THR A 94 -6.44 -7.22 14.51
N GLY A 95 -6.09 -6.36 13.55
CA GLY A 95 -4.99 -5.40 13.68
C GLY A 95 -5.13 -4.57 14.94
N GLN A 96 -4.07 -4.55 15.74
CA GLN A 96 -4.01 -3.75 16.97
C GLN A 96 -2.62 -3.11 17.06
N PRO A 97 -2.53 -1.76 17.10
CA PRO A 97 -1.27 -1.07 17.22
C PRO A 97 -0.42 -1.60 18.37
N HIS A 98 0.85 -1.91 18.09
CA HIS A 98 1.83 -2.45 19.05
C HIS A 98 1.52 -3.82 19.66
N VAL A 99 0.45 -4.51 19.25
CA VAL A 99 0.05 -5.81 19.84
C VAL A 99 -0.13 -6.89 18.77
N VAL A 100 -0.94 -6.64 17.75
CA VAL A 100 -1.26 -7.60 16.68
C VAL A 100 -0.90 -6.97 15.34
N PHE A 101 -0.02 -7.63 14.59
CA PHE A 101 0.46 -7.20 13.29
C PHE A 101 0.09 -8.23 12.22
N ASN A 102 -0.65 -7.83 11.19
CA ASN A 102 -0.95 -8.67 10.04
C ASN A 102 -0.15 -8.19 8.82
N GLY A 103 0.61 -9.10 8.19
CA GLY A 103 1.34 -8.81 6.95
C GLY A 103 2.57 -7.91 7.08
N VAL A 104 2.90 -7.45 8.29
CA VAL A 104 4.13 -6.73 8.64
C VAL A 104 4.70 -7.28 9.93
N THR A 105 6.01 -7.10 10.14
CA THR A 105 6.70 -7.57 11.34
C THR A 105 6.62 -6.55 12.47
N ASP A 106 6.74 -7.01 13.70
CA ASP A 106 7.02 -6.14 14.84
C ASP A 106 8.51 -5.73 14.85
N TYR A 107 8.96 -5.10 15.94
CA TYR A 107 10.36 -4.71 16.08
C TYR A 107 11.33 -5.90 16.19
N LEU A 108 10.92 -6.99 16.84
CA LEU A 108 11.80 -8.12 17.11
C LEU A 108 12.02 -9.00 15.88
N TYR A 109 10.99 -9.17 15.04
CA TYR A 109 11.01 -10.02 13.85
C TYR A 109 11.42 -9.27 12.57
N ARG A 110 12.05 -8.11 12.69
CA ARG A 110 12.41 -7.26 11.55
C ARG A 110 13.75 -7.59 10.91
#